data_AF-A0A6P0S497-F1
#
_entry.id   AF-A0A6P0S497-F1
#
_cell.length_a   1.000
_cell.length_b   1.000
_cell.length_c   1.000
_cell.angle_alpha   90.00
_cell.angle_beta   90.00
_cell.angle_gamma   90.00
#
_symmetry.space_group_name_H-M   'P 1'
#
loop_
_entity.id
_entity.type
_entity.pdbx_description
1 polymer ?
#
loop_
_entity_poly.entity_id
_entity_poly.type
_entity_poly.pdbx_seq_one_letter_code
_entity_poly.pdbx_strand_id
1 'polypeptide(L)' 'KRVNEALEQLSAKQRQVLELAYYEGLSHTQIAQRLNLPLGTVKTHCRRGLLKLRETLRDWVEKV' A
#
# COMPACT_ATOMS: atom_id res chain seq x y z
N LYS A 1 -12.84 1.31 11.07
CA LYS A 1 -11.72 1.02 12.00
C LYS A 1 -10.77 -0.06 11.46
N ARG A 2 -11.25 -1.26 11.10
CA ARG A 2 -10.40 -2.39 10.63
C ARG A 2 -9.44 -2.12 9.45
N VAL A 3 -9.88 -1.36 8.44
CA VAL A 3 -9.00 -1.00 7.32
C VAL A 3 -7.86 -0.06 7.76
N ASN A 4 -8.12 0.85 8.71
CA ASN A 4 -7.08 1.74 9.24
C ASN A 4 -6.06 0.95 10.05
N GLU A 5 -6.49 0.00 10.86
CA GLU A 5 -5.60 -0.91 11.61
C GLU A 5 -4.72 -1.76 10.65
N ALA A 6 -5.28 -2.23 9.54
CA ALA A 6 -4.51 -2.94 8.53
C ALA A 6 -3.49 -2.03 7.82
N LEU A 7 -3.86 -0.78 7.53
CA LEU A 7 -2.95 0.23 6.98
C LEU A 7 -1.83 0.59 7.97
N GLU A 8 -2.11 0.58 9.28
CA GLU A 8 -1.13 0.82 10.34
C GLU A 8 -0.01 -0.25 10.36
N GLN A 9 -0.31 -1.49 9.95
CA GLN A 9 0.68 -2.56 9.86
C GLN A 9 1.60 -2.49 8.63
N LEU A 10 1.31 -1.60 7.68
CA LEU A 10 2.19 -1.37 6.53
C LEU A 10 3.41 -0.56 6.92
N SER A 11 4.53 -0.80 6.23
CA SER A 11 5.67 0.12 6.35
C SER A 11 5.29 1.50 5.81
N ALA A 12 5.93 2.56 6.31
CA ALA A 12 5.66 3.93 5.88
C ALA A 12 5.74 4.08 4.34
N LYS A 13 6.68 3.40 3.69
CA LYS A 13 6.83 3.44 2.22
C LYS A 13 5.73 2.67 1.49
N GLN A 14 5.26 1.54 2.02
CA GLN A 14 4.11 0.83 1.46
C GLN A 14 2.85 1.68 1.57
N ARG A 15 2.58 2.22 2.76
CA ARG A 15 1.42 3.09 3.01
C ARG A 15 1.44 4.30 2.10
N GLN A 16 2.55 5.04 2.06
CA GLN A 16 2.69 6.24 1.23
C GLN A 16 2.43 5.95 -0.26
N VAL A 17 2.94 4.85 -0.80
CA VAL A 17 2.69 4.48 -2.20
C VAL A 17 1.21 4.14 -2.46
N LEU A 18 0.57 3.43 -1.53
CA LEU A 18 -0.86 3.11 -1.67
C LEU A 18 -1.73 4.37 -1.51
N GLU A 19 -1.39 5.28 -0.60
CA GLU A 19 -2.13 6.52 -0.43
C GLU A 19 -2.09 7.38 -1.71
N LEU A 20 -0.91 7.54 -2.30
CA LEU A 20 -0.76 8.26 -3.56
C LEU A 20 -1.52 7.57 -4.70
N ALA A 21 -1.56 6.24 -4.73
CA ALA A 21 -2.24 5.49 -5.79
C ALA A 21 -3.77 5.54 -5.66
N TYR A 22 -4.30 5.39 -4.44
CA TYR A 22 -5.73 5.18 -4.21
C TYR A 22 -6.47 6.43 -3.70
N TYR A 23 -5.81 7.31 -2.94
CA TYR A 23 -6.40 8.58 -2.51
C TYR A 23 -6.08 9.74 -3.47
N GLU A 24 -4.85 9.80 -4.00
CA GLU A 24 -4.47 10.85 -4.96
C GLU A 24 -4.63 10.42 -6.44
N GLY A 25 -4.95 9.15 -6.70
CA GLY A 25 -5.20 8.64 -8.06
C GLY A 25 -3.96 8.62 -8.97
N LEU A 26 -2.74 8.71 -8.40
CA LEU A 26 -1.52 8.75 -9.18
C LEU A 26 -1.16 7.38 -9.75
N SER A 27 -0.71 7.35 -11.01
CA SER A 27 -0.09 6.15 -11.57
C SER A 27 1.26 5.84 -10.90
N HIS A 28 1.70 4.58 -10.96
CA HIS A 28 3.01 4.19 -10.41
C HIS A 28 4.17 5.01 -10.99
N THR A 29 4.09 5.48 -12.24
CA THR A 29 5.10 6.33 -12.87
C THR A 29 5.09 7.73 -12.28
N GLN A 30 3.91 8.33 -12.07
CA GLN A 30 3.78 9.63 -11.40
C GLN A 30 4.26 9.56 -9.94
N ILE A 31 3.98 8.45 -9.25
CA ILE A 31 4.48 8.21 -7.88
C ILE A 31 6.00 8.09 -7.87
N ALA A 32 6.59 7.36 -8.82
CA ALA A 32 8.04 7.21 -8.95
C ALA A 32 8.72 8.58 -9.13
N GLN A 33 8.16 9.45 -9.97
CA GLN A 33 8.63 10.81 -10.15
C GLN A 33 8.46 11.66 -8.89
N ARG A 34 7.26 11.65 -8.29
CA ARG A 34 6.92 12.44 -7.10
C ARG A 34 7.77 12.08 -5.87
N LEU A 35 8.08 10.80 -5.70
CA LEU A 35 8.89 10.31 -4.58
C LEU A 35 10.38 10.23 -4.89
N ASN A 36 10.80 10.54 -6.12
CA ASN A 36 12.15 10.32 -6.63
C ASN A 36 12.67 8.89 -6.35
N LEU A 37 11.85 7.89 -6.70
CA LEU A 37 12.14 6.47 -6.52
C LEU A 37 12.12 5.74 -7.87
N PRO A 38 12.89 4.65 -8.03
CA PRO A 38 12.76 3.78 -9.20
C PRO A 38 11.35 3.22 -9.33
N LEU A 39 10.82 3.15 -10.56
CA LEU A 39 9.49 2.58 -10.82
C LEU A 39 9.34 1.14 -10.29
N GLY A 40 10.40 0.33 -10.37
CA GLY A 40 10.42 -1.02 -9.81
C GLY A 40 10.27 -1.05 -8.28
N THR A 41 10.83 -0.07 -7.59
CA THR A 41 10.70 0.11 -6.13
C THR A 41 9.26 0.49 -5.77
N VAL A 42 8.65 1.42 -6.50
CA VAL A 42 7.23 1.79 -6.31
C VAL A 42 6.32 0.59 -6.52
N LYS A 43 6.49 -0.15 -7.62
CA LYS A 43 5.71 -1.37 -7.89
C LYS A 43 5.88 -2.42 -6.80
N THR A 44 7.10 -2.57 -6.28
CA THR A 44 7.40 -3.50 -5.18
C THR A 44 6.69 -3.09 -3.88
N HIS A 45 6.74 -1.81 -3.51
CA HIS A 45 6.03 -1.30 -2.34
C HIS A 45 4.52 -1.45 -2.48
N CYS A 46 3.95 -1.11 -3.65
CA CYS A 46 2.53 -1.27 -3.92
C CYS A 46 2.10 -2.75 -3.79
N ARG A 47 2.80 -3.65 -4.49
CA ARG A 47 2.51 -5.10 -4.44
C ARG A 47 2.62 -5.66 -3.03
N ARG A 48 3.71 -5.38 -2.30
CA ARG A 48 3.91 -5.88 -0.93
C ARG A 48 2.87 -5.30 0.03
N GLY A 49 2.51 -4.03 -0.13
CA GLY A 49 1.47 -3.38 0.67
C GLY A 49 0.11 -4.04 0.46
N LEU A 50 -0.32 -4.24 -0.79
CA LEU A 50 -1.59 -4.91 -1.11
C LEU A 50 -1.64 -6.36 -0.62
N LEU A 51 -0.54 -7.11 -0.77
CA LEU A 51 -0.46 -8.48 -0.25
C LEU A 51 -0.63 -8.51 1.27
N LYS A 52 0.04 -7.60 1.99
CA LYS A 52 -0.05 -7.52 3.45
C LYS A 52 -1.46 -7.13 3.90
N LEU A 53 -2.09 -6.15 3.24
CA LEU A 53 -3.48 -5.79 3.52
C LEU A 53 -4.42 -6.97 3.30
N ARG A 54 -4.24 -7.73 2.21
CA ARG A 54 -5.03 -8.93 1.94
C ARG A 54 -4.89 -9.97 3.05
N GLU A 55 -3.67 -10.25 3.50
CA GLU A 55 -3.41 -11.19 4.59
C GLU A 55 -4.06 -10.71 5.90
N THR A 56 -3.80 -9.46 6.32
CA THR A 56 -4.35 -8.92 7.56
C THR A 56 -5.88 -8.88 7.56
N LEU A 57 -6.50 -8.53 6.43
CA LEU A 57 -7.96 -8.52 6.32
C LEU A 57 -8.55 -9.93 6.21
N ARG A 58 -7.84 -10.88 5.58
CA ARG A 58 -8.26 -12.29 5.52
C ARG A 58 -8.26 -12.92 6.90
N ASP A 59 -7.19 -12.76 7.66
CA ASP A 59 -7.08 -13.23 9.04
C ASP A 59 -8.22 -12.68 9.91
N TRP A 60 -8.70 -11.48 9.59
CA TRP A 60 -9.83 -10.89 10.27
C TRP A 60 -11.16 -11.57 9.88
N VAL A 61 -11.42 -11.79 8.60
CA VAL A 61 -12.65 -12.45 8.13
C VAL A 61 -12.75 -13.88 8.67
N GLU A 62 -11.64 -14.60 8.77
CA GLU A 62 -11.59 -15.98 9.29
C GLU A 62 -11.83 -16.06 10.82
N LYS A 63 -11.79 -14.93 11.54
CA LYS A 63 -12.02 -14.83 12.99
C LYS A 63 -13.44 -14.36 13.36
N VAL A 64 -14.31 -14.17 12.37
CA VAL A 64 -15.72 -13.75 12.53
C VAL A 64 -16.61 -14.94 12.28
#